data_AF-A0A4Q4XYZ9-F1
#
_entry.id   AF-A0A4Q4XYZ9-F1
#
_cell.length_a   1.000
_cell.length_b   1.000
_cell.length_c   1.000
_cell.angle_alpha   90.00
_cell.angle_beta   90.00
_cell.angle_gamma   90.00
#
_symmetry.space_group_name_H-M   'P 1'
#
loop_
_entity.id
_entity.type
_entity.pdbx_description
1 polymer ?
#
loop_
_entity_poly.entity_id
_entity_poly.type
_entity_poly.pdbx_seq_one_letter_code
_entity_poly.pdbx_strand_id
1 'polypeptide(L)'
;MPVVVNHNVYQGLKLVNGTSYTAINVVFDKAHPGYRVKTDTMLHFGPPAAILLAGLAMQRLHFVGMPPGTVLLAPMTVKIECQRKRPWHQHDASRGELSCAAAFACTDNKVQEGTLEQVALELRGSRTTNIDG
;
A
#
# COMPACT_ATOMS: atom_id res chain seq x y z
N MET A 1 -8.36 1.87 8.28
CA MET A 1 -7.79 2.87 7.34
C MET A 1 -7.99 2.40 5.90
N PRO A 2 -8.49 3.22 4.96
CA PRO A 2 -8.64 2.81 3.57
C PRO A 2 -7.27 2.66 2.90
N VAL A 3 -7.09 1.56 2.17
CA VAL A 3 -5.83 1.18 1.52
C VAL A 3 -6.14 0.60 0.14
N VAL A 4 -5.39 1.01 -0.88
CA VAL A 4 -5.46 0.44 -2.23
C VAL A 4 -4.26 -0.47 -2.44
N VAL A 5 -4.50 -1.63 -3.00
CA VAL A 5 -3.43 -2.58 -3.38
C VAL A 5 -2.87 -2.18 -4.74
N ASN A 6 -1.54 -2.19 -4.88
CA ASN A 6 -0.85 -1.69 -6.08
C ASN A 6 -0.40 -2.81 -7.04
N HIS A 7 -0.52 -4.07 -6.64
CA HIS A 7 -0.13 -5.23 -7.44
C HIS A 7 -1.09 -6.40 -7.19
N ASN A 8 -1.26 -7.26 -8.18
CA ASN A 8 -1.97 -8.53 -7.97
C ASN A 8 -1.05 -9.47 -7.17
N VAL A 9 -1.35 -9.69 -5.89
CA VAL A 9 -0.51 -10.55 -5.02
C VAL A 9 -1.16 -11.91 -4.82
N TYR A 10 -2.43 -11.93 -4.43
CA TYR A 10 -3.18 -13.15 -4.12
C TYR A 10 -4.49 -13.15 -4.90
N GLN A 11 -4.41 -13.40 -6.21
CA GLN A 11 -5.59 -13.36 -7.09
C GLN A 11 -6.69 -14.34 -6.63
N GLY A 12 -6.31 -15.52 -6.13
CA GLY A 12 -7.26 -16.48 -5.55
C GLY A 12 -7.94 -16.01 -4.26
N LEU A 13 -7.35 -15.03 -3.56
CA LEU A 13 -7.91 -14.41 -2.36
C LEU A 13 -8.55 -13.04 -2.65
N LYS A 14 -8.70 -12.71 -3.94
CA LYS A 14 -9.25 -11.44 -4.42
C LYS A 14 -8.51 -10.22 -3.89
N LEU A 15 -7.19 -10.32 -3.73
CA LEU A 15 -6.31 -9.18 -3.46
C LEU A 15 -5.77 -8.64 -4.79
N VAL A 16 -6.45 -7.64 -5.33
CA VAL A 16 -6.33 -7.18 -6.72
C VAL A 16 -5.87 -5.72 -6.77
N ASN A 17 -5.03 -5.41 -7.74
CA ASN A 17 -4.55 -4.06 -8.01
C ASN A 17 -5.72 -3.07 -8.20
N GLY A 18 -5.58 -1.86 -7.64
CA GLY A 18 -6.56 -0.77 -7.74
C GLY A 18 -7.79 -0.94 -6.84
N THR A 19 -7.95 -2.09 -6.18
CA THR A 19 -9.08 -2.32 -5.28
C THR A 19 -8.82 -1.72 -3.91
N SER A 20 -9.83 -1.04 -3.37
CA SER A 20 -9.82 -0.49 -2.01
C SER A 20 -10.20 -1.54 -0.98
N TYR A 21 -9.43 -1.60 0.09
CA TYR A 21 -9.63 -2.43 1.28
C TYR A 21 -9.54 -1.57 2.53
N THR A 22 -9.96 -2.13 3.66
CA THR A 22 -9.75 -1.53 4.97
C THR A 22 -8.59 -2.24 5.68
N ALA A 23 -7.52 -1.53 5.96
CA ALA A 23 -6.52 -1.98 6.92
C ALA A 23 -7.11 -1.92 8.33
N ILE A 24 -7.19 -3.09 8.97
CA ILE A 24 -7.79 -3.27 10.30
C ILE A 24 -6.73 -3.54 11.38
N ASN A 25 -5.56 -4.05 10.99
CA ASN A 25 -4.46 -4.29 11.92
C ASN A 25 -3.11 -4.27 11.20
N VAL A 26 -2.04 -4.03 11.95
CA VAL A 26 -0.65 -4.07 11.48
C VAL A 26 0.10 -5.12 12.27
N VAL A 27 0.83 -5.99 11.57
CA VAL A 27 1.75 -6.93 12.20
C VAL A 27 3.13 -6.28 12.24
N PHE A 28 3.63 -6.05 13.44
CA PHE A 28 4.92 -5.39 13.64
C PHE A 28 6.08 -6.34 13.37
N ASP A 29 7.13 -5.81 12.77
CA ASP A 29 8.39 -6.51 12.66
C ASP A 29 9.13 -6.48 14.01
N LYS A 30 9.48 -7.65 14.52
CA LYS A 30 10.20 -7.79 15.79
C LYS A 30 11.63 -7.24 15.72
N ALA A 31 12.22 -7.16 14.53
CA ALA A 31 13.53 -6.56 14.33
C ALA A 31 13.52 -5.03 14.52
N HIS A 32 12.35 -4.40 14.40
CA HIS A 32 12.17 -2.94 14.45
C HIS A 32 11.14 -2.56 15.55
N PRO A 33 11.57 -2.53 16.82
CA PRO A 33 10.66 -2.26 17.94
C PRO A 33 10.02 -0.87 17.85
N GLY A 34 8.81 -0.75 18.40
CA GLY A 34 8.09 0.52 18.50
C GLY A 34 8.54 1.34 19.70
N TYR A 35 8.51 2.66 19.54
CA TYR A 35 8.84 3.64 20.56
C TYR A 35 7.59 4.42 20.95
N ARG A 36 7.24 4.40 22.23
CA ARG A 36 6.07 5.12 22.74
C ARG A 36 6.37 6.62 22.82
N VAL A 37 5.59 7.42 22.09
CA VAL A 37 5.69 8.89 22.08
C VAL A 37 4.66 9.51 23.03
N LYS A 38 3.50 8.87 23.20
CA LYS A 38 2.43 9.27 24.14
C LYS A 38 1.66 8.04 24.64
N THR A 39 0.75 8.23 25.59
CA THR A 39 -0.09 7.16 26.18
C THR A 39 -0.70 6.21 25.15
N ASP A 40 -1.14 6.73 24.01
CA ASP A 40 -1.87 6.02 22.95
C ASP A 40 -1.15 6.03 21.59
N THR A 41 0.10 6.53 21.55
CA THR A 41 0.83 6.75 20.29
C THR A 41 2.18 6.05 20.36
N MET A 42 2.39 5.10 19.45
CA MET A 42 3.66 4.40 19.23
C MET A 42 4.16 4.66 17.80
N LEU A 43 5.46 4.91 17.68
CA LEU A 43 6.15 5.12 16.41
C LEU A 43 7.07 3.93 16.12
N HIS A 44 6.96 3.34 14.94
CA HIS A 44 7.81 2.24 14.49
C HIS A 44 8.77 2.74 13.41
N PHE A 45 10.08 2.47 13.56
CA PHE A 45 11.12 2.87 12.61
C PHE A 45 11.56 1.70 11.73
N GLY A 46 10.62 1.20 10.94
CA GLY A 46 10.84 0.10 10.00
C GLY A 46 9.54 -0.24 9.27
N PRO A 47 9.62 -0.98 8.15
CA PRO A 47 8.41 -1.50 7.52
C PRO A 47 7.71 -2.46 8.48
N PRO A 48 6.37 -2.49 8.49
CA PRO A 48 5.66 -3.55 9.20
C PRO A 48 5.93 -4.91 8.54
N ALA A 49 5.84 -5.98 9.33
CA ALA A 49 5.99 -7.34 8.84
C ALA A 49 4.81 -7.77 7.94
N ALA A 50 3.62 -7.22 8.18
CA ALA A 50 2.45 -7.37 7.33
C ALA A 50 1.33 -6.40 7.73
N ILE A 51 0.31 -6.27 6.90
CA ILE A 51 -0.94 -5.57 7.22
C ILE A 51 -2.12 -6.52 7.02
N LEU A 52 -3.07 -6.47 7.94
CA LEU A 52 -4.32 -7.22 7.84
C LEU A 52 -5.37 -6.36 7.13
N LEU A 53 -5.87 -6.86 6.00
CA LEU A 53 -6.83 -6.18 5.14
C LEU A 53 -8.20 -6.89 5.22
N ALA A 54 -9.25 -6.09 5.24
CA ALA A 54 -10.64 -6.54 5.13
C ALA A 54 -11.30 -5.91 3.90
N GLY A 55 -12.19 -6.65 3.25
CA GLY A 55 -12.95 -6.15 2.10
C GLY A 55 -14.20 -6.98 1.84
N LEU A 56 -15.19 -6.37 1.15
CA LEU A 56 -16.47 -7.02 0.85
C LEU A 56 -16.29 -8.35 0.10
N ALA A 57 -15.37 -8.39 -0.85
CA ALA A 57 -15.12 -9.58 -1.66
C ALA A 57 -14.54 -10.76 -0.86
N MET A 58 -13.99 -10.49 0.33
CA MET A 58 -13.27 -11.42 1.18
C MET A 58 -14.13 -12.01 2.30
N GLN A 59 -15.39 -11.58 2.49
CA GLN A 59 -16.26 -12.00 3.61
C GLN A 59 -16.41 -13.52 3.78
N ARG A 60 -16.25 -14.30 2.70
CA ARG A 60 -16.32 -15.77 2.71
C ARG A 60 -15.02 -16.45 3.11
N LEU A 61 -13.94 -15.70 3.28
CA LEU A 61 -12.63 -16.21 3.70
C LEU A 61 -12.62 -16.37 5.21
N HIS A 62 -12.20 -17.55 5.66
CA HIS A 62 -12.09 -17.88 7.07
C HIS A 62 -10.79 -18.66 7.30
N PHE A 63 -9.80 -18.01 7.89
CA PHE A 63 -8.51 -18.61 8.23
C PHE A 63 -8.43 -18.83 9.74
N VAL A 64 -7.87 -19.97 10.15
CA VAL A 64 -7.70 -20.29 11.57
C VAL A 64 -6.77 -19.25 12.20
N GLY A 65 -7.20 -18.66 13.33
CA GLY A 65 -6.42 -17.64 14.05
C GLY A 65 -6.47 -16.23 13.45
N MET A 66 -7.32 -15.98 12.45
CA MET A 66 -7.54 -14.65 11.88
C MET A 66 -9.03 -14.28 11.94
N PRO A 67 -9.37 -12.97 12.02
CA PRO A 67 -10.76 -12.55 11.91
C PRO A 67 -11.37 -12.97 10.56
N PRO A 68 -12.66 -13.39 10.52
CA PRO A 68 -13.35 -13.70 9.27
C PRO A 68 -13.34 -12.51 8.32
N GLY A 69 -13.26 -12.76 7.01
CA GLY A 69 -13.30 -11.71 6.00
C GLY A 69 -11.98 -10.96 5.80
N THR A 70 -10.88 -11.49 6.31
CA THR A 70 -9.58 -10.81 6.30
C THR A 70 -8.48 -11.60 5.60
N VAL A 71 -7.52 -10.88 5.03
CA VAL A 71 -6.33 -11.43 4.37
C VAL A 71 -5.10 -10.66 4.85
N LEU A 72 -4.02 -11.39 5.08
CA LEU A 72 -2.74 -10.80 5.45
C LEU A 72 -1.98 -10.42 4.17
N LEU A 73 -1.56 -9.16 4.05
CA LEU A 73 -0.65 -8.69 3.02
C LEU A 73 0.76 -8.55 3.62
N ALA A 74 1.68 -9.40 3.17
CA ALA A 74 3.10 -9.32 3.52
C ALA A 74 3.89 -8.46 2.51
N PRO A 75 5.01 -7.86 2.91
CA PRO A 75 5.92 -7.18 2.00
C PRO A 75 6.41 -8.11 0.88
N MET A 76 6.56 -7.56 -0.32
CA MET A 76 7.21 -8.22 -1.45
C MET A 76 8.53 -7.53 -1.74
N THR A 77 9.53 -8.31 -2.14
CA THR A 77 10.81 -7.78 -2.60
C THR A 77 10.83 -7.73 -4.12
N VAL A 78 11.04 -6.54 -4.66
CA VAL A 78 11.27 -6.33 -6.09
C VAL A 78 12.76 -6.06 -6.31
N LYS A 79 13.36 -6.82 -7.21
CA LYS A 79 14.73 -6.60 -7.65
C LYS A 79 14.73 -5.57 -8.78
N ILE A 80 15.64 -4.61 -8.69
CA ILE A 80 15.87 -3.55 -9.67
C ILE A 80 17.24 -3.79 -10.25
N GLU A 81 17.27 -4.37 -11.45
CA GLU A 81 18.51 -4.74 -12.11
C GLU A 81 19.30 -3.51 -12.56
N CYS A 82 20.61 -3.58 -12.37
CA CYS A 82 21.54 -2.56 -12.81
C CYS A 82 21.63 -2.58 -14.35
N GLN A 83 20.92 -1.65 -15.00
CA GLN A 83 20.88 -1.55 -16.45
C GLN A 83 22.25 -1.22 -17.08
N ARG A 84 23.11 -0.51 -16.34
CA ARG A 84 24.49 -0.21 -16.77
C ARG A 84 25.39 -0.05 -15.55
N LYS A 85 26.41 -0.90 -15.46
CA LYS A 85 27.40 -0.82 -14.39
C LYS A 85 28.17 0.49 -14.49
N ARG A 86 28.10 1.29 -13.43
CA ARG A 86 28.88 2.52 -13.25
C ARG A 86 29.81 2.33 -12.05
N PRO A 87 30.91 3.10 -11.93
CA PRO A 87 31.80 2.99 -10.78
C PRO A 87 31.07 3.06 -9.42
N TRP A 88 30.00 3.86 -9.34
CA TRP A 88 29.17 4.05 -8.14
C TRP A 88 27.90 3.18 -8.08
N HIS A 89 27.63 2.35 -9.09
CA HIS A 89 26.47 1.46 -9.11
C HIS A 89 26.86 0.17 -9.85
N GLN A 90 27.32 -0.80 -9.06
CA GLN A 90 27.83 -2.08 -9.57
C GLN A 90 26.89 -3.26 -9.27
N HIS A 91 25.96 -3.08 -8.32
CA HIS A 91 25.07 -4.12 -7.83
C HIS A 91 23.62 -3.75 -8.13
N ASP A 92 22.80 -4.77 -8.33
CA ASP A 92 21.34 -4.60 -8.39
C ASP A 92 20.82 -4.05 -7.06
N ALA A 93 19.79 -3.22 -7.13
CA ALA A 93 19.09 -2.77 -5.94
C ALA A 93 17.90 -3.68 -5.66
N SER A 94 17.47 -3.74 -4.42
CA SER A 94 16.22 -4.42 -4.03
C SER A 94 15.37 -3.46 -3.22
N ARG A 95 14.07 -3.47 -3.48
CA ARG A 95 13.09 -2.73 -2.68
C ARG A 95 12.12 -3.73 -2.06
N GLY A 96 12.16 -3.84 -0.73
CA GLY A 96 11.14 -4.55 0.05
C GLY A 96 10.03 -3.59 0.43
N GLU A 97 8.81 -3.85 -0.01
CA GLU A 97 7.69 -2.94 0.23
C GLU A 97 6.38 -3.72 0.34
N LEU A 98 5.46 -3.20 1.15
CA LEU A 98 4.06 -3.61 1.05
C LEU A 98 3.49 -3.11 -0.26
N SER A 99 2.84 -3.99 -1.01
CA SER A 99 2.24 -3.65 -2.30
C SER A 99 0.89 -2.92 -2.12
N CYS A 100 0.86 -1.86 -1.33
CA CYS A 100 -0.33 -1.07 -1.08
C CYS A 100 0.00 0.39 -0.72
N ALA A 101 -0.94 1.29 -0.94
CA ALA A 101 -0.85 2.69 -0.54
C ALA A 101 -2.09 3.10 0.26
N ALA A 102 -1.95 4.11 1.12
CA ALA A 102 -3.11 4.72 1.77
C ALA A 102 -4.03 5.33 0.71
N ALA A 103 -5.34 5.08 0.80
CA ALA A 103 -6.30 5.42 -0.24
C ALA A 103 -7.17 6.64 0.08
N PHE A 104 -6.80 7.43 1.09
CA PHE A 104 -7.52 8.67 1.42
C PHE A 104 -7.08 9.86 0.57
N ALA A 105 -5.93 9.77 -0.10
CA ALA A 105 -5.41 10.78 -1.01
C ALA A 105 -4.67 10.08 -2.15
N CYS A 106 -5.05 10.40 -3.39
CA CYS A 106 -4.50 9.80 -4.59
C CYS A 106 -4.26 10.91 -5.64
N THR A 107 -3.30 10.70 -6.53
CA THR A 107 -3.16 11.57 -7.71
C THR A 107 -4.23 11.21 -8.74
N ASP A 108 -4.62 12.19 -9.56
CA ASP A 108 -5.53 12.04 -10.70
C ASP A 108 -5.21 10.80 -11.57
N ASN A 109 -3.95 10.60 -11.95
CA ASN A 109 -3.51 9.47 -12.76
C ASN A 109 -3.69 8.10 -12.07
N LYS A 110 -3.79 8.06 -10.74
CA LYS A 110 -3.96 6.81 -9.97
C LYS A 110 -5.42 6.45 -9.74
N VAL A 111 -6.34 7.39 -9.98
CA VAL A 111 -7.78 7.18 -9.88
C VAL A 111 -8.48 7.27 -11.24
N GLN A 112 -7.71 7.42 -12.32
CA GLN A 112 -8.23 7.41 -13.69
C GLN A 112 -9.05 6.13 -13.91
N GLU A 113 -10.23 6.28 -14.52
CA GLU A 113 -11.22 5.20 -14.75
C GLU A 113 -11.88 4.63 -13.47
N GLY A 114 -11.54 5.14 -12.29
CA GLY A 114 -12.19 4.79 -11.03
C GLY A 114 -13.49 5.56 -10.80
N THR A 115 -14.48 4.90 -10.16
CA THR A 115 -15.67 5.58 -9.64
C THR A 115 -15.46 5.95 -8.17
N LEU A 116 -15.61 7.23 -7.85
CA LEU A 116 -15.47 7.76 -6.50
C LEU A 116 -16.79 8.42 -6.08
N GLU A 117 -17.36 7.99 -4.95
CA GLU A 117 -18.65 8.52 -4.47
C GLU A 117 -18.56 9.98 -4.05
N GLN A 118 -17.44 10.37 -3.42
CA GLN A 118 -17.18 11.73 -2.97
C GLN A 118 -15.68 12.02 -3.05
N VAL A 119 -15.34 13.22 -3.54
CA VAL A 119 -13.95 13.64 -3.72
C VAL A 119 -13.75 15.08 -3.26
N ALA A 120 -12.56 15.34 -2.70
CA ALA A 120 -12.02 16.69 -2.55
C ALA A 120 -10.82 16.80 -3.50
N LEU A 121 -10.80 17.84 -4.34
CA LEU A 121 -9.75 18.04 -5.35
C LEU A 121 -8.81 19.16 -4.91
N GLU A 122 -7.52 18.82 -4.77
CA GLU A 122 -6.45 19.78 -4.50
C GLU A 122 -5.71 20.11 -5.82
N LEU A 123 -5.83 21.34 -6.29
CA LEU A 123 -5.27 21.80 -7.57
C LEU A 123 -3.93 22.53 -7.43
N ARG A 124 -3.46 22.77 -6.20
CA ARG A 124 -2.15 23.43 -6.03
C ARG A 124 -1.05 22.52 -6.56
N GLY A 125 -0.31 23.03 -7.55
CA GLY A 125 0.78 22.30 -8.22
C GLY A 125 0.44 21.75 -9.60
N SER A 126 -0.83 21.78 -10.03
CA SER A 126 -1.18 21.49 -11.43
C SER A 126 -0.86 22.69 -12.31
N ARG A 127 0.05 22.54 -13.27
CA ARG A 127 0.21 23.51 -14.36
C ARG A 127 -1.01 23.40 -15.27
N THR A 128 -1.95 24.33 -15.15
CA THR A 128 -2.97 24.53 -16.18
C THR A 128 -2.30 25.19 -17.38
N THR A 129 -2.02 24.43 -18.44
CA THR A 129 -1.73 25.02 -19.74
C THR A 129 -3.05 25.56 -20.29
N ASN A 130 -3.17 26.88 -20.44
CA ASN A 130 -4.27 27.45 -21.22
C ASN A 130 -4.18 26.90 -22.64
N ILE A 131 -5.13 26.04 -22.99
CA ILE A 131 -5.39 25.64 -24.37
C ILE A 131 -6.37 26.69 -24.87
N ASP A 132 -5.85 27.88 -25.15
CA ASP A 132 -6.41 28.94 -26.01
C ASP A 132 -5.66 30.24 -25.69
N GLY A 133 -5.02 30.81 -26.73
CA GLY A 133 -4.38 32.12 -26.70
C GLY A 133 -5.36 33.24 -27.01
#